data_AF-A0A851LJ94-F1
#
_entry.id   AF-A0A851LJ94-F1
#
_cell.length_a   1.000
_cell.length_b   1.000
_cell.length_c   1.000
_cell.angle_alpha   90.00
_cell.angle_beta   90.00
_cell.angle_gamma   90.00
#
_symmetry.space_group_name_H-M   'P 1'
#
loop_
_entity.id
_entity.type
_entity.pdbx_description
1 polymer ?
#
loop_
_entity_poly.entity_id
_entity_poly.type
_entity_poly.pdbx_seq_one_letter_code
_entity_poly.pdbx_strand_id
1 'polypeptide(L)'
;FPILFPQQSGLYEYKIFGGLADCPPKLCVDVYMDLDFRKQWDQYVKELYEKTYDGEKVIYWEVKYPFPLSNRDYVYIRECREMDVAGRKIWVVLAQSVSVPQCPEKPGIIRVKSYKQSLAIESDGKTGSKVYMYYFDNPGGMIPSWLVNWAAK
;
A
#
# COMPACT_ATOMS: atom_id res chain seq x y z
N PHE A 1 -19.79 6.28 -24.63
CA PHE A 1 -18.77 7.27 -24.20
C PHE A 1 -17.46 6.53 -24.03
N PRO A 2 -16.47 6.69 -24.94
CA PRO A 2 -15.24 5.92 -24.85
C PRO A 2 -14.39 6.44 -23.69
N ILE A 3 -13.89 5.51 -22.89
CA ILE A 3 -12.99 5.74 -21.76
C ILE A 3 -11.63 6.11 -22.35
N LEU A 4 -11.18 7.34 -22.12
CA LEU A 4 -9.79 7.74 -22.36
C LEU A 4 -8.91 7.07 -21.31
N PHE A 5 -8.32 5.92 -21.65
CA PHE A 5 -7.10 5.49 -20.98
C PHE A 5 -5.95 6.32 -21.56
N PRO A 6 -5.21 7.11 -20.75
CA PRO A 6 -4.00 7.74 -21.26
C PRO A 6 -2.97 6.63 -21.50
N GLN A 7 -2.72 6.34 -22.77
CA GLN A 7 -1.60 5.52 -23.21
C GLN A 7 -0.29 6.33 -23.03
N GLN A 8 0.80 5.69 -22.57
CA GLN A 8 2.23 6.11 -22.66
C GLN A 8 3.01 6.53 -21.39
N SER A 9 2.80 5.97 -20.19
CA SER A 9 3.76 6.18 -19.08
C SER A 9 4.66 4.99 -18.75
N GLY A 10 4.37 3.78 -19.26
CA GLY A 10 5.05 2.55 -18.83
C GLY A 10 4.79 2.19 -17.36
N LEU A 11 3.86 2.89 -16.70
CA LEU A 11 3.41 2.62 -15.34
C LEU A 11 2.31 1.56 -15.36
N TYR A 12 2.22 0.82 -14.25
CA TYR A 12 1.28 -0.29 -14.10
C TYR A 12 0.31 0.01 -12.97
N GLU A 13 -0.94 -0.38 -13.16
CA GLU A 13 -1.96 -0.47 -12.12
C GLU A 13 -2.22 -1.94 -11.81
N TYR A 14 -2.37 -2.25 -10.53
CA TYR A 14 -2.56 -3.61 -10.07
C TYR A 14 -3.91 -3.76 -9.39
N LYS A 15 -4.60 -4.87 -9.69
CA LYS A 15 -5.78 -5.31 -8.97
C LYS A 15 -5.54 -6.73 -8.48
N ILE A 16 -5.74 -6.94 -7.19
CA ILE A 16 -5.55 -8.22 -6.52
C ILE A 16 -6.91 -8.66 -6.00
N PHE A 17 -7.27 -9.89 -6.32
CA PHE A 17 -8.43 -10.58 -5.78
C PHE A 17 -7.95 -11.89 -5.17
N GLY A 18 -8.36 -12.17 -3.95
CA GLY A 18 -7.92 -13.38 -3.27
C GLY A 18 -8.68 -13.67 -1.99
N GLY A 19 -8.26 -14.73 -1.31
CA GLY A 19 -8.73 -15.05 0.02
C GLY A 19 -7.59 -15.54 0.91
N LEU A 20 -7.73 -15.28 2.21
CA LEU A 20 -6.83 -15.77 3.25
C LEU A 20 -7.63 -16.72 4.12
N ALA A 21 -7.45 -18.01 3.88
CA ALA A 21 -8.04 -19.06 4.72
C ALA A 21 -7.51 -18.91 6.16
N ASP A 22 -8.39 -19.19 7.14
CA ASP A 22 -8.06 -19.19 8.56
C ASP A 22 -7.53 -17.85 9.12
N CYS A 23 -7.73 -16.76 8.37
CA CYS A 23 -7.45 -15.40 8.80
C CYS A 23 -8.77 -14.61 8.83
N PRO A 24 -9.37 -14.40 10.02
CA PRO A 24 -10.61 -13.63 10.13
C PRO A 24 -10.43 -12.17 9.63
N PRO A 25 -11.46 -11.55 9.01
CA PRO A 25 -11.37 -10.20 8.44
C PRO A 25 -10.81 -9.14 9.38
N LYS A 26 -11.29 -9.13 10.63
CA LYS A 26 -10.86 -8.18 11.65
C LYS A 26 -9.37 -8.34 11.97
N LEU A 27 -8.90 -9.59 12.11
CA LEU A 27 -7.47 -9.87 12.35
C LEU A 27 -6.62 -9.42 11.16
N CYS A 28 -7.07 -9.71 9.93
CA CYS A 28 -6.38 -9.27 8.72
C CYS A 28 -6.22 -7.74 8.68
N VAL A 29 -7.27 -7.00 9.04
CA VAL A 29 -7.25 -5.52 9.09
C VAL A 29 -6.35 -5.03 10.21
N ASP A 30 -6.39 -5.65 11.39
CA ASP A 30 -5.56 -5.25 12.53
C ASP A 30 -4.07 -5.40 12.20
N VAL A 31 -3.68 -6.55 11.62
CA VAL A 31 -2.31 -6.78 11.14
C VAL A 31 -1.93 -5.79 10.03
N TYR A 32 -2.87 -5.44 9.15
CA TYR A 32 -2.61 -4.46 8.09
C TYR A 32 -2.35 -3.04 8.62
N MET A 33 -3.07 -2.66 9.69
CA MET A 33 -3.00 -1.32 10.27
C MET A 33 -1.85 -1.16 11.26
N ASP A 34 -1.39 -2.23 11.89
CA ASP A 34 -0.31 -2.21 12.88
C ASP A 34 1.08 -2.03 12.26
N LEU A 35 1.61 -0.80 12.34
CA LEU A 35 2.94 -0.47 11.84
C LEU A 35 4.07 -1.04 12.71
N ASP A 36 3.84 -1.23 14.00
CA ASP A 36 4.85 -1.76 14.92
C ASP A 36 5.04 -3.25 14.71
N PHE A 37 3.94 -3.98 14.55
CA PHE A 37 3.99 -5.38 14.16
C PHE A 37 4.56 -5.55 12.75
N ARG A 38 4.20 -4.68 11.80
CA ARG A 38 4.74 -4.72 10.43
C ARG A 38 6.27 -4.70 10.39
N LYS A 39 6.91 -3.87 11.23
CA LYS A 39 8.38 -3.80 11.34
C LYS A 39 9.03 -5.10 11.81
N GLN A 40 8.30 -5.98 12.50
CA GLN A 40 8.86 -7.21 13.07
C GLN A 40 8.97 -8.32 12.03
N TRP A 41 8.00 -8.43 11.12
CA TRP A 41 7.92 -9.57 10.19
C TRP A 41 8.22 -9.20 8.74
N ASP A 42 8.02 -7.94 8.32
CA ASP A 42 8.29 -7.55 6.93
C ASP A 42 9.76 -7.18 6.72
N GLN A 43 10.50 -8.12 6.13
CA GLN A 43 11.91 -7.97 5.78
C GLN A 43 12.21 -6.80 4.84
N TYR A 44 11.24 -6.33 4.05
CA TYR A 44 11.41 -5.25 3.10
C TYR A 44 11.29 -3.86 3.74
N VAL A 45 10.81 -3.76 4.98
CA VAL A 45 10.79 -2.50 5.71
C VAL A 45 12.22 -2.10 6.07
N LYS A 46 12.65 -0.91 5.63
CA LYS A 46 13.88 -0.26 6.09
C LYS A 46 13.60 0.68 7.27
N GLU A 47 12.56 1.50 7.15
CA GLU A 47 12.09 2.44 8.17
C GLU A 47 10.57 2.62 8.02
N LEU A 48 9.82 2.64 9.12
CA LEU A 48 8.37 2.79 9.12
C LEU A 48 7.89 3.47 10.41
N TYR A 49 7.16 4.58 10.28
CA TYR A 49 6.56 5.26 11.43
C TYR A 49 5.34 6.09 11.03
N GLU A 50 4.48 6.38 12.01
CA GLU A 50 3.40 7.37 11.91
C GLU A 50 3.75 8.59 12.75
N LYS A 51 3.53 9.80 12.22
CA LYS A 51 3.64 11.07 12.95
C LYS A 51 2.45 11.95 12.63
N THR A 52 2.04 12.77 13.60
CA THR A 52 1.00 13.77 13.38
C THR A 52 1.64 15.10 13.00
N TYR A 53 1.26 15.64 11.84
CA TYR A 53 1.64 16.97 11.38
C TYR A 53 0.37 17.79 11.19
N ASP A 54 0.27 18.95 11.84
CA ASP A 54 -0.87 19.86 11.70
C ASP A 54 -2.26 19.21 11.92
N GLY A 55 -2.30 18.18 12.79
CA GLY A 55 -3.51 17.42 13.11
C GLY A 55 -3.76 16.20 12.21
N GLU A 56 -3.00 16.03 11.13
CA GLU A 56 -3.10 14.90 10.21
C GLU A 56 -2.05 13.82 10.52
N LYS A 57 -2.49 12.55 10.57
CA LYS A 57 -1.61 11.40 10.74
C LYS A 57 -0.97 11.03 9.41
N VAL A 58 0.34 11.20 9.33
CA VAL A 58 1.15 10.90 8.14
C VAL A 58 2.06 9.71 8.44
N ILE A 59 2.06 8.76 7.51
CA ILE A 59 2.92 7.58 7.56
C ILE A 59 4.12 7.80 6.65
N TYR A 60 5.30 7.55 7.18
CA TYR A 60 6.54 7.41 6.43
C TYR A 60 6.90 5.93 6.31
N TRP A 61 7.19 5.47 5.10
CA TRP A 61 7.64 4.10 4.86
C TRP A 61 8.77 4.07 3.83
N GLU A 62 9.95 3.62 4.25
CA GLU A 62 11.07 3.29 3.36
C GLU A 62 11.12 1.78 3.09
N VAL A 63 11.10 1.43 1.81
CA VAL A 63 11.12 0.05 1.30
C VAL A 63 12.50 -0.27 0.72
N LYS A 64 13.07 -1.39 1.16
CA LYS A 64 14.34 -1.93 0.64
C LYS A 64 14.15 -2.39 -0.80
N TYR A 65 14.98 -1.88 -1.69
CA TYR A 65 15.11 -2.39 -3.05
C TYR A 65 16.41 -3.18 -3.19
N PRO A 66 16.46 -4.19 -4.08
CA PRO A 66 17.68 -4.96 -4.31
C PRO A 66 18.77 -4.07 -4.92
N PHE A 67 19.98 -4.14 -4.36
CA PHE A 67 21.15 -3.44 -4.88
C PHE A 67 21.39 -3.85 -6.36
N PRO A 68 21.68 -2.90 -7.29
CA PRO A 68 22.09 -1.50 -7.08
C PRO A 68 20.96 -0.47 -7.08
N LEU A 69 19.69 -0.87 -6.97
CA LEU A 69 18.58 0.07 -6.99
C LEU A 69 18.46 0.82 -5.65
N SER A 70 18.27 2.14 -5.72
CA SER A 70 17.93 2.94 -4.55
C SER A 70 16.61 2.49 -3.92
N ASN A 71 16.53 2.58 -2.59
CA ASN A 71 15.28 2.39 -1.87
C ASN A 71 14.22 3.38 -2.33
N ARG A 72 12.95 3.03 -2.10
CA ARG A 72 11.82 3.92 -2.30
C ARG A 72 11.28 4.33 -0.95
N ASP A 73 10.93 5.60 -0.78
CA ASP A 73 10.15 6.04 0.37
C ASP A 73 8.79 6.62 -0.03
N TYR A 74 7.83 6.40 0.85
CA TYR A 74 6.45 6.83 0.73
C TYR A 74 6.11 7.75 1.90
N VAL A 75 5.44 8.85 1.59
CA VAL A 75 4.82 9.74 2.58
C VAL A 75 3.34 9.78 2.23
N TYR A 76 2.49 9.24 3.09
CA TYR A 76 1.09 9.03 2.76
C TYR A 76 0.18 9.13 3.99
N ILE A 77 -1.10 9.42 3.74
CA ILE A 77 -2.16 9.27 4.74
C ILE A 77 -2.90 7.96 4.48
N ARG A 78 -3.43 7.37 5.54
CA ARG A 78 -4.19 6.12 5.47
C ARG A 78 -5.37 6.15 6.44
N GLU A 79 -6.55 5.85 5.93
CA GLU A 79 -7.76 5.69 6.74
C GLU A 79 -8.31 4.28 6.60
N CYS A 80 -8.89 3.77 7.69
CA CYS A 80 -9.63 2.51 7.71
C CYS A 80 -11.04 2.78 8.23
N ARG A 81 -12.05 2.25 7.55
CA ARG A 81 -13.45 2.30 7.98
C ARG A 81 -14.09 0.93 7.91
N GLU A 82 -14.83 0.58 8.94
CA GLU A 82 -15.79 -0.51 8.91
C GLU A 82 -17.08 -0.01 8.29
N MET A 83 -17.63 -0.75 7.33
CA MET A 83 -18.82 -0.41 6.57
C MET A 83 -19.78 -1.59 6.58
N ASP A 84 -21.08 -1.30 6.63
CA ASP A 84 -22.13 -2.25 6.29
C ASP A 84 -22.64 -1.94 4.88
N VAL A 85 -22.47 -2.89 3.96
CA VAL A 85 -22.90 -2.77 2.57
C VAL A 85 -23.84 -3.92 2.24
N ALA A 86 -25.15 -3.62 2.28
CA ALA A 86 -26.22 -4.58 2.04
C ALA A 86 -26.15 -5.79 3.01
N GLY A 87 -25.95 -5.54 4.30
CA GLY A 87 -25.85 -6.57 5.34
C GLY A 87 -24.51 -7.31 5.38
N ARG A 88 -23.53 -6.86 4.58
CA ARG A 88 -22.17 -7.39 4.58
C ARG A 88 -21.26 -6.42 5.29
N LYS A 89 -20.55 -6.91 6.30
CA LYS A 89 -19.50 -6.15 6.98
C LYS A 89 -18.22 -6.17 6.16
N ILE A 90 -17.76 -4.98 5.76
CA ILE A 90 -16.57 -4.79 4.92
C ILE A 90 -15.68 -3.76 5.61
N TRP A 91 -14.39 -4.07 5.73
CA TRP A 91 -13.38 -3.09 6.13
C TRP A 91 -12.73 -2.52 4.89
N VAL A 92 -12.74 -1.20 4.76
CA VAL A 92 -12.15 -0.48 3.64
C VAL A 92 -10.99 0.36 4.16
N VAL A 93 -9.81 0.13 3.60
CA VAL A 93 -8.60 0.92 3.85
C VAL A 93 -8.25 1.69 2.59
N LEU A 94 -8.10 3.00 2.70
CA LEU A 94 -7.66 3.86 1.61
C LEU A 94 -6.35 4.53 2.00
N ALA A 95 -5.41 4.59 1.07
CA ALA A 95 -4.15 5.29 1.26
C ALA A 95 -3.80 6.11 0.03
N GLN A 96 -3.23 7.30 0.24
CA GLN A 96 -2.76 8.17 -0.83
C GLN A 96 -1.54 8.99 -0.40
N SER A 97 -0.63 9.23 -1.35
CA SER A 97 0.55 10.09 -1.14
C SER A 97 0.15 11.50 -0.71
N VAL A 98 0.89 12.05 0.24
CA VAL A 98 0.82 13.46 0.63
C VAL A 98 2.23 14.06 0.66
N SER A 99 2.32 15.38 0.57
CA SER A 99 3.59 16.10 0.72
C SER A 99 3.48 17.04 1.91
N VAL A 100 4.31 16.81 2.93
CA VAL A 100 4.38 17.66 4.12
C VAL A 100 5.79 18.23 4.26
N PRO A 101 5.98 19.54 4.50
CA PRO A 101 7.31 20.16 4.63
C PRO A 101 8.20 19.50 5.70
N GLN A 102 7.58 18.91 6.73
CA GLN A 102 8.23 18.25 7.85
C GLN A 102 8.86 16.89 7.47
N CYS A 103 8.57 16.37 6.27
CA CYS A 103 9.10 15.10 5.78
C CYS A 103 9.66 15.25 4.34
N PRO A 104 10.77 16.00 4.18
CA PRO A 104 11.39 16.24 2.88
C PRO A 104 11.98 14.96 2.26
N GLU A 105 12.39 15.04 1.00
CA GLU A 105 13.09 13.97 0.30
C GLU A 105 14.49 13.75 0.91
N LYS A 106 14.92 12.48 0.98
CA LYS A 106 16.22 12.09 1.52
C LYS A 106 17.20 11.79 0.38
N PRO A 107 18.45 12.28 0.42
CA PRO A 107 19.47 11.93 -0.57
C PRO A 107 19.67 10.41 -0.69
N GLY A 108 19.77 9.90 -1.92
CA GLY A 108 20.00 8.47 -2.19
C GLY A 108 18.76 7.57 -2.12
N ILE A 109 17.60 8.12 -1.74
CA ILE A 109 16.31 7.43 -1.69
C ILE A 109 15.37 8.08 -2.70
N ILE A 110 14.58 7.28 -3.42
CA ILE A 110 13.63 7.77 -4.43
C ILE A 110 12.25 7.96 -3.78
N ARG A 111 11.78 9.21 -3.70
CA ARG A 111 10.44 9.54 -3.21
C ARG A 111 9.35 9.15 -4.21
N VAL A 112 8.43 8.30 -3.77
CA VAL A 112 7.21 7.98 -4.52
C VAL A 112 6.19 9.09 -4.29
N LYS A 113 6.03 9.96 -5.30
CA LYS A 113 5.15 11.15 -5.25
C LYS A 113 3.70 10.87 -5.64
N SER A 114 3.47 9.80 -6.38
CA SER A 114 2.14 9.40 -6.82
C SER A 114 1.91 8.00 -6.31
N TYR A 115 1.11 7.87 -5.26
CA TYR A 115 0.73 6.59 -4.67
C TYR A 115 -0.75 6.64 -4.32
N LYS A 116 -1.47 5.60 -4.72
CA LYS A 116 -2.87 5.37 -4.36
C LYS A 116 -3.09 3.89 -4.14
N GLN A 117 -3.79 3.57 -3.06
CA GLN A 117 -4.16 2.20 -2.75
C GLN A 117 -5.55 2.16 -2.14
N SER A 118 -6.32 1.13 -2.51
CA SER A 118 -7.51 0.74 -1.77
C SER A 118 -7.48 -0.74 -1.46
N LEU A 119 -7.97 -1.08 -0.28
CA LEU A 119 -8.07 -2.45 0.21
C LEU A 119 -9.46 -2.63 0.79
N ALA A 120 -10.16 -3.66 0.35
CA ALA A 120 -11.45 -4.07 0.90
C ALA A 120 -11.32 -5.51 1.39
N ILE A 121 -11.69 -5.74 2.65
CA ILE A 121 -11.66 -7.04 3.28
C ILE A 121 -13.06 -7.35 3.80
N GLU A 122 -13.59 -8.51 3.43
CA GLU A 122 -14.84 -9.06 3.94
C GLU A 122 -14.63 -10.53 4.35
N SER A 123 -15.62 -11.13 5.02
CA SER A 123 -15.57 -12.58 5.32
C SER A 123 -15.70 -13.40 4.04
N ASP A 124 -15.00 -14.53 3.98
CA ASP A 124 -15.21 -15.55 2.95
C ASP A 124 -16.45 -16.44 3.20
N GLY A 125 -17.23 -16.17 4.25
CA GLY A 125 -18.36 -16.97 4.70
C GLY A 125 -17.97 -18.20 5.53
N LYS A 126 -16.67 -18.37 5.83
CA LYS A 126 -16.09 -19.46 6.64
C LYS A 126 -15.26 -18.85 7.76
N THR A 127 -14.04 -19.34 7.97
CA THR A 127 -13.06 -18.88 8.98
C THR A 127 -12.16 -17.76 8.46
N GLY A 128 -12.22 -17.45 7.16
CA GLY A 128 -11.23 -16.63 6.47
C GLY A 128 -11.74 -15.29 5.98
N SER A 129 -10.90 -14.67 5.17
CA SER A 129 -11.13 -13.36 4.55
C SER A 129 -11.16 -13.47 3.04
N LYS A 130 -12.02 -12.68 2.40
CA LYS A 130 -11.97 -12.35 0.99
C LYS A 130 -11.46 -10.93 0.83
N VAL A 131 -10.52 -10.74 -0.09
CA VAL A 131 -9.76 -9.49 -0.23
C VAL A 131 -9.81 -9.00 -1.67
N TYR A 132 -10.03 -7.69 -1.80
CA TYR A 132 -9.76 -6.91 -3.01
C TYR A 132 -8.74 -5.82 -2.68
N MET A 133 -7.73 -5.68 -3.52
CA MET A 133 -6.81 -4.55 -3.43
C MET A 133 -6.61 -3.91 -4.80
N TYR A 134 -6.64 -2.59 -4.84
CA TYR A 134 -6.14 -1.78 -5.95
C TYR A 134 -4.86 -1.09 -5.51
N TYR A 135 -3.85 -1.10 -6.36
CA TYR A 135 -2.57 -0.46 -6.10
C TYR A 135 -2.05 0.24 -7.35
N PHE A 136 -1.64 1.49 -7.16
CA PHE A 136 -0.92 2.27 -8.16
C PHE A 136 0.16 3.09 -7.47
N ASP A 137 1.37 3.06 -8.04
CA ASP A 137 2.38 4.04 -7.72
C ASP A 137 3.23 4.43 -8.93
N ASN A 138 3.88 5.59 -8.84
CA ASN A 138 4.96 5.99 -9.75
C ASN A 138 6.29 5.85 -9.01
N PRO A 139 7.08 4.79 -9.28
CA PRO A 139 8.29 4.48 -8.51
C PRO A 139 9.49 5.41 -8.80
N GLY A 140 9.28 6.50 -9.55
CA GLY A 140 10.29 7.54 -9.79
C GLY A 140 11.42 7.12 -10.71
N GLY A 141 11.19 6.13 -11.57
CA GLY A 141 12.16 5.59 -12.53
C GLY A 141 11.63 4.34 -13.21
N MET A 142 12.35 3.84 -14.22
CA MET A 142 11.98 2.58 -14.87
C MET A 142 12.25 1.41 -13.91
N ILE A 143 11.24 0.58 -13.68
CA ILE A 143 11.40 -0.70 -12.98
C ILE A 143 11.88 -1.73 -14.01
N PRO A 144 13.06 -2.34 -13.84
CA PRO A 144 13.54 -3.36 -14.77
C PRO A 144 12.59 -4.57 -14.78
N SER A 145 12.35 -5.16 -15.96
CA SER A 145 11.47 -6.32 -16.09
C SER A 145 11.93 -7.53 -15.25
N TRP A 146 13.25 -7.67 -15.01
CA TRP A 146 13.77 -8.72 -14.14
C TRP A 146 13.29 -8.56 -12.68
N LEU A 147 13.09 -7.33 -12.21
CA LEU A 147 12.62 -7.06 -10.85
C LEU A 147 11.14 -7.41 -10.71
N VAL A 148 10.33 -7.08 -11.73
CA VAL A 148 8.92 -7.48 -11.79
C VAL A 148 8.80 -9.01 -11.76
N ASN A 149 9.63 -9.70 -12.54
CA ASN A 149 9.65 -11.16 -12.59
C ASN A 149 10.15 -11.82 -11.30
N TRP A 150 11.07 -11.18 -10.58
CA TRP A 150 11.54 -11.65 -9.27
C TRP A 150 10.45 -11.49 -8.20
N ALA A 151 9.72 -10.37 -8.21
CA ALA A 151 8.64 -10.12 -7.25
C ALA A 151 7.38 -10.98 -7.51
N ALA A 152 7.18 -11.45 -8.74
CA ALA A 152 6.05 -12.29 -9.13
C ALA A 152 6.28 -13.80 -8.91
N LYS A 153 7.49 -14.22 -8.57
CA LYS A 153 7.86 -15.61 -8.27
C LYS A 153 7.80 -15.88 -6.77
#